data_AF-A0A3S9XJQ6-F1
#
_entry.id   AF-A0A3S9XJQ6-F1
#
_cell.length_a   1.000
_cell.length_b   1.000
_cell.length_c   1.000
_cell.angle_alpha   90.00
_cell.angle_beta   90.00
_cell.angle_gamma   90.00
#
_symmetry.space_group_name_H-M   'P 1'
#
loop_
_entity.id
_entity.type
_entity.pdbx_description
1 polymer ?
#
loop_
_entity_poly.entity_id
_entity_poly.type
_entity_poly.pdbx_seq_one_letter_code
_entity_poly.pdbx_strand_id
1 'polypeptide(L)' 'EQEHGGPNDAVRHVGDLGNVEADTEGLAKINIIDKQISLSGPNNIIGRTVVVHAD' A
#
# COMPACT_ATOMS: atom_id res chain seq x y z
N GLU A 1 4.00 14.07 -11.35
CA GLU A 1 4.00 13.43 -10.01
C GLU A 1 2.59 13.56 -9.47
N GLN A 2 2.04 12.49 -8.89
CA GLN A 2 0.73 12.54 -8.22
C GLN A 2 1.00 12.86 -6.75
N GLU A 3 0.08 13.53 -6.07
CA GLU A 3 0.23 13.73 -4.63
C GLU A 3 0.03 12.39 -3.91
N HIS A 4 0.82 12.17 -2.86
CA HIS A 4 0.64 11.03 -1.97
C HIS A 4 -0.65 11.21 -1.17
N GLY A 5 -1.33 10.13 -0.88
CA GLY A 5 -2.59 10.15 -0.16
C GLY A 5 -2.82 8.87 0.64
N GLY A 6 -3.74 8.92 1.59
CA GLY A 6 -4.18 7.73 2.31
C GLY A 6 -4.94 6.77 1.39
N PRO A 7 -5.07 5.48 1.75
CA PRO A 7 -5.64 4.45 0.87
C PRO A 7 -7.10 4.68 0.44
N ASN A 8 -7.82 5.57 1.13
CA ASN A 8 -9.20 5.94 0.80
C ASN A 8 -9.32 7.29 0.07
N ASP A 9 -8.21 8.00 -0.16
CA ASP A 9 -8.22 9.31 -0.80
C ASP A 9 -8.44 9.18 -2.31
N ALA A 10 -9.15 10.18 -2.86
CA ALA A 10 -9.43 10.24 -4.29
C ALA A 10 -8.17 10.50 -5.14
N VAL A 11 -7.17 11.16 -4.55
CA VAL A 11 -5.86 11.41 -5.15
C VAL A 11 -4.82 10.73 -4.26
N ARG A 12 -4.18 9.68 -4.79
CA ARG A 12 -3.07 8.94 -4.17
C ARG A 12 -2.31 8.18 -5.23
N HIS A 13 -1.10 7.72 -4.94
CA HIS A 13 -0.43 6.77 -5.82
C HIS A 13 -1.08 5.39 -5.75
N VAL A 14 -0.91 4.61 -6.82
CA VAL A 14 -1.37 3.22 -6.89
C VAL A 14 -0.80 2.36 -5.76
N GLY A 15 0.44 2.63 -5.33
CA GLY A 15 1.12 1.87 -4.27
C GLY A 15 0.88 2.37 -2.85
N ASP A 16 0.07 3.42 -2.66
CA ASP A 16 -0.18 4.00 -1.34
C ASP A 16 -1.19 3.14 -0.57
N LEU A 17 -0.68 2.16 0.18
CA LEU A 17 -1.49 1.22 0.95
C LEU A 17 -1.71 1.65 2.42
N GLY A 18 -1.14 2.79 2.81
CA GLY A 18 -1.20 3.32 4.17
C GLY A 18 -0.22 2.63 5.13
N ASN A 19 -0.49 2.78 6.43
CA ASN A 19 0.37 2.29 7.50
C ASN A 19 -0.09 0.92 8.01
N VAL A 20 0.87 0.17 8.52
CA VAL A 20 0.65 -1.06 9.27
C VAL A 20 0.93 -0.79 10.75
N GLU A 21 0.16 -1.39 11.64
CA GLU A 21 0.36 -1.26 13.08
C GLU A 21 0.93 -2.57 13.61
N ALA A 22 2.09 -2.48 14.26
CA ALA A 22 2.70 -3.60 14.94
C ALA A 22 2.18 -3.68 16.38
N ASP A 23 1.94 -4.90 16.87
CA ASP A 23 1.59 -5.11 18.27
C ASP A 23 2.79 -4.88 19.21
N THR A 24 2.58 -5.11 20.51
CA THR A 24 3.61 -4.93 21.54
C THR A 24 4.81 -5.86 21.38
N GLU A 25 4.69 -6.92 20.59
CA GLU A 25 5.77 -7.85 20.27
C GLU A 25 6.49 -7.50 18.95
N GLY A 26 6.03 -6.42 18.28
CA GLY A 26 6.55 -5.98 16.99
C GLY A 26 5.96 -6.73 15.79
N LEU A 27 4.87 -7.49 15.98
CA LEU A 27 4.21 -8.23 14.90
C LEU A 27 3.07 -7.41 14.30
N ALA A 28 3.16 -7.12 13.00
CA ALA A 28 2.06 -6.51 12.25
C ALA A 28 1.29 -7.59 11.47
N LYS A 29 0.02 -7.79 11.79
CA LYS A 29 -0.90 -8.65 11.01
C LYS A 29 -1.74 -7.77 10.09
N ILE A 30 -1.62 -8.00 8.78
CA ILE A 30 -2.16 -7.12 7.76
C ILE A 30 -3.24 -7.86 6.95
N ASN A 31 -4.41 -7.24 6.81
CA ASN A 31 -5.47 -7.69 5.90
C ASN A 31 -6.10 -6.46 5.23
N ILE A 32 -5.63 -6.13 4.02
CA ILE A 32 -6.04 -4.94 3.26
C ILE A 32 -6.67 -5.38 1.95
N ILE A 33 -7.77 -4.73 1.57
CA ILE A 33 -8.40 -4.86 0.26
C ILE A 33 -8.29 -3.50 -0.44
N ASP A 34 -7.67 -3.48 -1.61
CA ASP A 34 -7.42 -2.27 -2.38
C ASP A 34 -8.01 -2.39 -3.80
N LYS A 35 -8.46 -1.25 -4.36
CA LYS A 35 -9.11 -1.19 -5.67
C LYS A 35 -8.23 -0.60 -6.78
N GLN A 36 -7.06 -0.07 -6.44
CA GLN A 36 -6.13 0.55 -7.39
C GLN A 36 -5.05 -0.42 -7.86
N ILE A 37 -4.46 -1.20 -6.96
CA ILE A 37 -3.49 -2.24 -7.34
C ILE A 37 -4.18 -3.36 -8.13
N SER A 38 -3.46 -3.93 -9.08
CA SER A 38 -3.96 -5.04 -9.91
C SER A 38 -2.85 -6.04 -10.19
N LEU A 39 -3.22 -7.27 -10.56
CA LEU A 39 -2.28 -8.30 -11.02
C LEU A 39 -2.15 -8.32 -12.56
N SER A 40 -2.79 -7.36 -13.24
CA SER A 40 -2.75 -7.20 -14.70
C SER A 40 -3.08 -5.77 -15.12
N GLY A 41 -2.84 -5.44 -16.39
CA GLY A 41 -3.14 -4.13 -16.95
C GLY A 41 -2.20 -3.01 -16.48
N PRO A 42 -2.61 -1.74 -16.62
CA PRO A 42 -1.76 -0.57 -16.35
C PRO A 42 -1.24 -0.48 -14.90
N ASN A 43 -2.03 -0.94 -13.93
CA ASN A 43 -1.69 -0.92 -12.50
C ASN A 43 -1.11 -2.25 -12.00
N ASN A 44 -0.55 -3.06 -12.90
CA ASN A 44 0.03 -4.36 -12.54
C ASN A 44 1.18 -4.20 -11.54
N ILE A 45 1.10 -4.92 -10.41
CA ILE A 45 2.14 -4.95 -9.37
C ILE A 45 3.01 -6.20 -9.38
N ILE A 46 2.75 -7.18 -10.25
CA ILE A 46 3.62 -8.37 -10.37
C ILE A 46 5.03 -7.95 -10.80
N GLY A 47 6.05 -8.47 -10.09
CA GLY A 47 7.46 -8.13 -10.31
C GLY A 47 7.90 -6.81 -9.69
N ARG A 48 7.01 -6.11 -8.96
CA ARG A 48 7.36 -4.93 -8.16
C ARG A 48 7.69 -5.33 -6.72
N THR A 49 8.04 -4.34 -5.91
CA THR A 49 8.50 -4.51 -4.53
C THR A 49 7.44 -4.06 -3.53
N VAL A 50 7.32 -4.79 -2.43
CA VAL A 50 6.65 -4.31 -1.21
C VAL A 50 7.75 -3.78 -0.29
N VAL A 51 7.59 -2.54 0.18
CA VAL A 51 8.55 -1.88 1.09
C VAL A 51 7.82 -1.57 2.39
N VAL A 52 8.48 -1.87 3.51
CA VAL A 52 8.08 -1.42 4.85
C VAL A 52 9.11 -0.39 5.29
N HIS A 53 8.68 0.82 5.60
CA HIS A 53 9.56 1.87 6.09
C HIS A 53 9.73 1.76 7.60
N ALA A 54 10.92 2.10 8.08
CA ALA A 54 11.10 2.53 9.46
C ALA A 54 10.90 4.04 9.47
N ASP A 55 10.07 4.53 10.39
CA ASP A 55 9.91 5.98 10.63
C ASP A 55 11.22 6.62 11.12
#